data_AF-X1SNL3-F1
#
_entry.id   AF-X1SNL3-F1
#
_cell.length_a   1.000
_cell.length_b   1.000
_cell.length_c   1.000
_cell.angle_alpha   90.00
_cell.angle_beta   90.00
_cell.angle_gamma   90.00
#
_symmetry.space_group_name_H-M   'P 1'
#
loop_
_entity.id
_entity.type
_entity.pdbx_description
1 polymer ?
#
loop_
_entity_poly.entity_id
_entity_poly.type
_entity_poly.pdbx_seq_one_letter_code
_entity_poly.pdbx_strand_id
1 'polypeptide(L)'
;TPEQRVKLFRRVQEVVRDRKVFVADFWNSGAVADGCISAGRVKGYLYIDWNGNVCPCVFAPYSSHNIIEVYRNGGNLNTILNSDFFRSIRKWQDDYAYKQPADKTGNLIRTCPIRDHYGMFRELLKSHNPYPIDKNADIALKDEEYRKGLIAYGEKIEELTTDIWEKEYLQSGGLSTYFG
;
A
#
# COMPACT_ATOMS: atom_id res chain seq x y z
N THR A 1 16.81 -3.76 -2.45
CA THR A 1 17.07 -2.31 -2.30
C THR A 1 16.04 -1.52 -3.10
N PRO A 2 15.95 -0.19 -2.91
CA PRO A 2 15.10 0.68 -3.73
C PRO A 2 15.37 0.56 -5.25
N GLU A 3 16.64 0.52 -5.65
CA GLU A 3 17.08 0.44 -7.05
C GLU A 3 16.67 -0.88 -7.69
N GLN A 4 16.77 -1.99 -6.93
CA GLN A 4 16.28 -3.29 -7.38
C GLN A 4 14.77 -3.29 -7.61
N ARG A 5 14.00 -2.58 -6.78
CA ARG A 5 12.55 -2.44 -6.98
C ARG A 5 12.25 -1.66 -8.26
N VAL A 6 12.93 -0.54 -8.50
CA VAL A 6 12.74 0.24 -9.74
C VAL A 6 13.12 -0.59 -10.98
N LYS A 7 14.20 -1.37 -10.90
CA LYS A 7 14.57 -2.32 -11.97
C LYS A 7 13.46 -3.35 -12.22
N LEU A 8 12.85 -3.91 -11.16
CA LEU A 8 11.73 -4.83 -11.27
C LEU A 8 10.49 -4.16 -11.87
N PHE A 9 10.14 -2.95 -11.43
CA PHE A 9 9.08 -2.14 -12.02
C PHE A 9 9.26 -1.97 -13.53
N ARG A 10 10.46 -1.56 -13.98
CA ARG A 10 10.78 -1.42 -15.41
C ARG A 10 10.68 -2.76 -16.14
N ARG A 11 11.13 -3.85 -15.53
CA ARG A 11 11.04 -5.18 -16.11
C ARG A 11 9.59 -5.64 -16.29
N VAL A 12 8.72 -5.40 -15.31
CA VAL A 12 7.29 -5.71 -15.41
C VAL A 12 6.66 -4.94 -16.57
N GLN A 13 6.97 -3.65 -16.69
CA GLN A 13 6.49 -2.80 -17.79
C GLN A 13 6.96 -3.30 -19.17
N GLU A 14 8.22 -3.70 -19.31
CA GLU A 14 8.76 -4.31 -20.54
C GLU A 14 8.02 -5.61 -20.90
N VAL A 15 7.84 -6.52 -19.93
CA VAL A 15 7.13 -7.79 -20.18
C VAL A 15 5.69 -7.54 -20.63
N VAL A 16 4.98 -6.63 -19.97
CA VAL A 16 3.60 -6.28 -20.36
C VAL A 16 3.55 -5.68 -21.76
N ARG A 17 4.46 -4.75 -22.10
CA ARG A 17 4.46 -4.06 -23.40
C ARG A 17 4.95 -4.93 -24.54
N ASP A 18 6.04 -5.66 -24.36
CA ASP A 18 6.77 -6.30 -25.45
C ASP A 18 6.36 -7.75 -25.61
N ARG A 19 6.06 -8.44 -24.50
CA ARG A 19 5.64 -9.85 -24.51
C ARG A 19 4.12 -10.01 -24.48
N LYS A 20 3.36 -8.93 -24.24
CA LYS A 20 1.89 -8.95 -24.11
C LYS A 20 1.39 -9.91 -23.02
N VAL A 21 2.23 -10.18 -22.02
CA VAL A 21 1.87 -11.00 -20.85
C VAL A 21 1.52 -10.06 -19.71
N PHE A 22 0.27 -10.14 -19.25
CA PHE A 22 -0.16 -9.37 -18.09
C PHE A 22 0.45 -9.96 -16.81
N VAL A 23 1.45 -9.26 -16.26
CA VAL A 23 2.05 -9.56 -14.96
C VAL A 23 1.55 -8.53 -13.96
N ALA A 24 0.73 -8.99 -13.00
CA ALA A 24 0.22 -8.16 -11.93
C ALA A 24 1.07 -8.33 -10.67
N ASP A 25 1.60 -7.20 -10.16
CA ASP A 25 2.29 -7.10 -8.88
C ASP A 25 1.64 -5.95 -8.10
N PHE A 26 0.97 -6.24 -6.98
CA PHE A 26 0.23 -5.23 -6.23
C PHE A 26 1.11 -4.15 -5.56
N TRP A 27 2.44 -4.26 -5.65
CA TRP A 27 3.38 -3.24 -5.19
C TRP A 27 4.00 -2.41 -6.33
N ASN A 28 4.28 -3.02 -7.48
CA ASN A 28 4.85 -2.33 -8.66
C ASN A 28 3.81 -1.92 -9.72
N SER A 29 2.60 -2.48 -9.67
CA SER A 29 1.49 -2.21 -10.60
C SER A 29 0.44 -1.29 -9.96
N GLY A 30 0.85 -0.38 -9.05
CA GLY A 30 -0.08 0.53 -8.37
C GLY A 30 -0.91 1.37 -9.33
N ALA A 31 -0.32 1.86 -10.44
CA ALA A 31 -1.05 2.60 -11.46
C ALA A 31 -2.10 1.77 -12.22
N VAL A 32 -1.96 0.44 -12.25
CA VAL A 32 -2.95 -0.48 -12.86
C VAL A 32 -4.09 -0.80 -11.87
N ALA A 33 -3.81 -0.77 -10.58
CA ALA A 33 -4.74 -1.16 -9.51
C ALA A 33 -5.46 0.02 -8.84
N ASP A 34 -5.30 1.25 -9.36
CA ASP A 34 -5.74 2.50 -8.70
C ASP A 34 -5.15 2.66 -7.28
N GLY A 35 -3.90 2.26 -7.14
CA GLY A 35 -3.13 2.31 -5.90
C GLY A 35 -3.26 1.08 -5.00
N CYS A 36 -2.86 1.20 -3.73
CA CYS A 36 -2.74 0.06 -2.83
C CYS A 36 -4.12 -0.45 -2.44
N ILE A 37 -4.35 -1.75 -2.56
CA ILE A 37 -5.64 -2.40 -2.32
C ILE A 37 -5.87 -2.85 -0.86
N SER A 38 -5.03 -2.41 0.09
CA SER A 38 -5.15 -2.79 1.51
C SER A 38 -6.35 -2.16 2.22
N ALA A 39 -6.61 -2.61 3.44
CA ALA A 39 -7.61 -2.08 4.38
C ALA A 39 -9.06 -2.15 3.88
N GLY A 40 -9.34 -3.09 2.98
CA GLY A 40 -10.69 -3.34 2.47
C GLY A 40 -11.31 -2.11 1.81
N ARG A 41 -10.52 -1.30 1.09
CA ARG A 41 -11.09 -0.24 0.23
C ARG A 41 -11.98 -0.83 -0.87
N VAL A 42 -12.70 0.00 -1.59
CA VAL A 42 -13.50 -0.45 -2.75
C VAL A 42 -12.56 -1.14 -3.76
N LYS A 43 -12.92 -2.36 -4.17
CA LYS A 43 -12.07 -3.28 -4.96
C LYS A 43 -10.77 -3.73 -4.26
N GLY A 44 -10.71 -3.60 -2.94
CA GLY A 44 -9.58 -3.96 -2.11
C GLY A 44 -9.75 -5.29 -1.37
N TYR A 45 -8.81 -5.57 -0.47
CA TYR A 45 -8.80 -6.75 0.38
C TYR A 45 -8.38 -6.41 1.82
N LEU A 46 -8.62 -7.37 2.71
CA LEU A 46 -8.04 -7.43 4.04
C LEU A 46 -7.53 -8.86 4.29
N TYR A 47 -6.68 -9.02 5.29
CA TYR A 47 -6.09 -10.31 5.63
C TYR A 47 -6.65 -10.81 6.96
N ILE A 48 -7.00 -12.09 7.04
CA ILE A 48 -7.41 -12.76 8.28
C ILE A 48 -6.47 -13.94 8.48
N ASP A 49 -5.79 -14.00 9.62
CA ASP A 49 -4.90 -15.12 9.95
C ASP A 49 -5.67 -16.33 10.53
N TRP A 50 -4.96 -17.43 10.78
CA TRP A 50 -5.54 -18.65 11.34
C TRP A 50 -6.07 -18.50 12.78
N ASN A 51 -5.64 -17.46 13.50
CA ASN A 51 -6.13 -17.13 14.85
C ASN A 51 -7.36 -16.20 14.80
N GLY A 52 -7.76 -15.75 13.61
CA GLY A 52 -8.87 -14.82 13.42
C GLY A 52 -8.49 -13.34 13.52
N ASN A 53 -7.20 -12.99 13.62
CA ASN A 53 -6.76 -11.60 13.65
C ASN A 53 -6.95 -10.98 12.27
N VAL A 54 -7.61 -9.81 12.22
CA VAL A 54 -7.87 -9.12 10.95
C VAL A 54 -6.90 -7.96 10.77
N CYS A 55 -6.09 -8.03 9.73
CA CYS A 55 -5.07 -7.05 9.37
C CYS A 55 -5.43 -6.33 8.07
N PRO A 56 -5.00 -5.07 7.87
CA PRO A 56 -5.28 -4.33 6.65
C PRO A 56 -4.55 -4.93 5.42
N CYS A 57 -3.44 -5.63 5.62
CA CYS A 57 -2.61 -6.24 4.57
C CYS A 57 -1.80 -7.36 5.20
N VAL A 58 -1.44 -8.40 4.43
CA VAL A 58 -0.53 -9.45 4.91
C VAL A 58 0.84 -8.89 5.33
N PHE A 59 1.26 -7.77 4.75
CA PHE A 59 2.50 -7.06 5.10
C PHE A 59 2.35 -6.02 6.22
N ALA A 60 1.15 -5.86 6.79
CA ALA A 60 0.90 -5.05 7.98
C ALA A 60 0.30 -5.94 9.08
N PRO A 61 1.14 -6.72 9.79
CA PRO A 61 0.71 -7.71 10.79
C PRO A 61 0.28 -7.05 12.11
N TYR A 62 -0.62 -6.07 12.03
CA TYR A 62 -1.18 -5.32 13.15
C TYR A 62 -2.70 -5.35 13.06
N SER A 63 -3.34 -5.83 14.11
CA SER A 63 -4.78 -6.01 14.16
C SER A 63 -5.42 -5.16 15.24
N SER A 64 -6.60 -4.62 14.95
CA SER A 64 -7.46 -3.98 15.96
C SER A 64 -8.60 -4.89 16.41
N HIS A 65 -8.87 -5.98 15.69
CA HIS A 65 -10.05 -6.83 15.90
C HIS A 65 -9.77 -8.29 15.56
N ASN A 66 -10.30 -9.19 16.38
CA ASN A 66 -10.39 -10.60 16.05
C ASN A 66 -11.80 -10.92 15.50
N ILE A 67 -11.89 -11.54 14.32
CA ILE A 67 -13.15 -11.84 13.64
C ILE A 67 -14.05 -12.76 14.46
N ILE A 68 -13.47 -13.70 15.20
CA ILE A 68 -14.23 -14.67 16.00
C ILE A 68 -14.95 -13.93 17.13
N GLU A 69 -14.24 -13.04 17.83
CA GLU A 69 -14.82 -12.21 18.89
C GLU A 69 -15.86 -11.23 18.36
N VAL A 70 -15.61 -10.62 17.21
CA VAL A 70 -16.58 -9.72 16.57
C VAL A 70 -17.90 -10.44 16.30
N TYR A 71 -17.85 -11.65 15.74
CA TYR A 71 -19.06 -12.43 15.45
C TYR A 71 -19.74 -12.96 16.73
N ARG A 72 -18.96 -13.39 17.74
CA ARG A 72 -19.50 -13.79 19.06
C ARG A 72 -20.30 -12.66 19.72
N ASN A 73 -19.87 -11.42 19.52
CA ASN A 73 -20.50 -10.22 20.07
C ASN A 73 -21.60 -9.64 19.17
N GLY A 74 -22.08 -10.39 18.16
CA GLY A 74 -23.16 -9.98 17.27
C GLY A 74 -22.76 -8.98 16.17
N GLY A 75 -21.46 -8.69 16.04
CA GLY A 75 -20.90 -7.90 14.95
C GLY A 75 -20.70 -8.71 13.67
N ASN A 76 -20.10 -8.09 12.67
CA ASN A 76 -19.77 -8.73 11.40
C ASN A 76 -18.54 -8.07 10.75
N LEU A 77 -18.18 -8.46 9.52
CA LEU A 77 -17.04 -7.89 8.83
C LEU A 77 -17.11 -6.36 8.66
N ASN A 78 -18.31 -5.79 8.53
CA ASN A 78 -18.49 -4.34 8.43
C ASN A 78 -18.09 -3.63 9.73
N THR A 79 -18.22 -4.27 10.90
CA THR A 79 -17.72 -3.73 12.17
C THR A 79 -16.22 -3.42 12.07
N ILE A 80 -15.46 -4.33 11.45
CA ILE A 80 -14.00 -4.23 11.34
C ILE A 80 -13.61 -3.28 10.20
N LEU A 81 -14.26 -3.40 9.04
CA LEU A 81 -14.07 -2.49 7.92
C LEU A 81 -14.32 -1.05 8.34
N ASN A 82 -15.33 -0.82 9.19
CA ASN A 82 -15.66 0.47 9.78
C ASN A 82 -14.98 0.72 11.13
N SER A 83 -13.86 0.08 11.43
CA SER A 83 -13.02 0.49 12.56
C SER A 83 -12.21 1.74 12.20
N ASP A 84 -11.83 2.54 13.20
CA ASP A 84 -11.04 3.75 12.98
C ASP A 84 -9.70 3.45 12.30
N PHE A 85 -9.03 2.37 12.69
CA PHE A 85 -7.75 1.98 12.09
C PHE A 85 -7.88 1.71 10.57
N PHE A 86 -8.89 0.93 10.17
CA PHE A 86 -9.15 0.64 8.76
C PHE A 86 -9.60 1.88 7.99
N ARG A 87 -10.47 2.71 8.58
CA ARG A 87 -10.90 3.98 7.98
C ARG A 87 -9.74 4.94 7.74
N SER A 88 -8.82 5.09 8.70
CA SER A 88 -7.69 6.01 8.57
C SER A 88 -6.73 5.62 7.46
N ILE A 89 -6.47 4.31 7.28
CA ILE A 89 -5.67 3.84 6.14
C ILE A 89 -6.37 4.15 4.81
N ARG A 90 -7.67 3.88 4.71
CA ARG A 90 -8.44 4.19 3.49
C ARG A 90 -8.55 5.69 3.22
N LYS A 91 -8.69 6.50 4.28
CA LYS A 91 -8.67 7.96 4.17
C LYS A 91 -7.34 8.42 3.59
N TRP A 92 -6.22 7.90 4.09
CA TRP A 92 -4.92 8.21 3.50
C TRP A 92 -4.84 7.78 2.03
N GLN A 93 -5.35 6.60 1.66
CA GLN A 93 -5.39 6.16 0.25
C GLN A 93 -6.22 7.11 -0.64
N ASP A 94 -7.39 7.55 -0.17
CA ASP A 94 -8.27 8.52 -0.84
C ASP A 94 -7.56 9.87 -1.04
N ASP A 95 -6.91 10.36 0.00
CA ASP A 95 -6.19 11.64 0.01
C ASP A 95 -4.93 11.59 -0.85
N TYR A 96 -4.23 10.44 -0.87
CA TYR A 96 -2.99 10.27 -1.62
C TYR A 96 -3.22 10.14 -3.12
N ALA A 97 -4.21 9.34 -3.54
CA ALA A 97 -4.42 9.05 -4.95
C ALA A 97 -5.84 8.61 -5.32
N TYR A 98 -6.46 7.72 -4.54
CA TYR A 98 -7.61 6.93 -5.01
C TYR A 98 -8.86 7.77 -5.36
N LYS A 99 -9.05 8.91 -4.68
CA LYS A 99 -10.14 9.86 -4.96
C LYS A 99 -9.64 11.22 -5.43
N GLN A 100 -8.35 11.34 -5.72
CA GLN A 100 -7.80 12.58 -6.23
C GLN A 100 -8.07 12.68 -7.74
N PRO A 101 -8.26 13.91 -8.27
CA PRO A 101 -8.23 14.11 -9.71
C PRO A 101 -6.83 13.77 -10.27
N ALA A 102 -6.74 13.55 -11.58
CA ALA A 102 -5.52 13.07 -12.23
C ALA A 102 -4.31 13.98 -11.98
N ASP A 103 -4.51 15.31 -11.94
CA ASP A 103 -3.48 16.32 -11.70
C ASP A 103 -3.00 16.39 -10.23
N LYS A 104 -3.73 15.78 -9.29
CA LYS A 104 -3.41 15.75 -7.85
C LYS A 104 -3.13 14.34 -7.33
N THR A 105 -3.11 13.35 -8.23
CA THR A 105 -2.83 11.96 -7.87
C THR A 105 -1.37 11.81 -7.48
N GLY A 106 -1.13 11.29 -6.27
CA GLY A 106 0.21 10.94 -5.79
C GLY A 106 0.86 9.84 -6.64
N ASN A 107 2.18 9.74 -6.54
CA ASN A 107 2.97 8.79 -7.32
C ASN A 107 2.54 7.33 -7.08
N LEU A 108 1.78 6.74 -8.02
CA LEU A 108 1.27 5.38 -7.88
C LEU A 108 2.33 4.29 -8.10
N ILE A 109 3.57 4.64 -8.46
CA ILE A 109 4.71 3.73 -8.32
C ILE A 109 5.03 3.52 -6.83
N ARG A 110 4.71 4.50 -5.98
CA ARG A 110 4.85 4.51 -4.51
C ARG A 110 3.53 4.25 -3.79
N THR A 111 2.90 3.16 -4.17
CA THR A 111 1.52 2.96 -3.78
C THR A 111 1.31 2.51 -2.33
N CYS A 112 2.29 1.85 -1.72
CA CYS A 112 2.08 1.12 -0.47
C CYS A 112 2.18 2.03 0.76
N PRO A 113 1.11 2.17 1.59
CA PRO A 113 1.21 2.93 2.84
C PRO A 113 2.27 2.35 3.80
N ILE A 114 2.48 1.03 3.75
CA ILE A 114 3.30 0.31 4.73
C ILE A 114 4.78 0.32 4.34
N ARG A 115 5.12 0.20 3.05
CA ARG A 115 6.51 0.10 2.58
C ARG A 115 7.04 1.40 2.00
N ASP A 116 6.17 2.19 1.36
CA ASP A 116 6.59 3.39 0.61
C ASP A 116 6.39 4.66 1.44
N HIS A 117 5.45 4.62 2.39
CA HIS A 117 5.04 5.74 3.24
C HIS A 117 5.05 5.37 4.73
N TYR A 118 6.07 4.61 5.15
CA TYR A 118 6.10 4.01 6.50
C TYR A 118 6.04 5.03 7.64
N GLY A 119 6.60 6.23 7.46
CA GLY A 119 6.53 7.30 8.46
C GLY A 119 5.09 7.69 8.78
N MET A 120 4.26 7.89 7.75
CA MET A 120 2.82 8.14 7.92
C MET A 120 2.12 6.93 8.54
N PHE A 121 2.42 5.71 8.06
CA PHE A 121 1.78 4.51 8.59
C PHE A 121 2.12 4.29 10.07
N ARG A 122 3.32 4.66 10.51
CA ARG A 122 3.73 4.61 11.91
C ARG A 122 2.89 5.54 12.79
N GLU A 123 2.50 6.71 12.31
CA GLU A 123 1.60 7.60 13.04
C GLU A 123 0.18 7.01 13.15
N LEU A 124 -0.28 6.26 12.14
CA LEU A 124 -1.54 5.50 12.23
C LEU A 124 -1.46 4.39 13.28
N LEU A 125 -0.34 3.65 13.34
CA LEU A 125 -0.12 2.63 14.35
C LEU A 125 -0.11 3.24 15.76
N LYS A 126 0.53 4.39 15.97
CA LYS A 126 0.50 5.08 17.26
C LYS A 126 -0.90 5.56 17.64
N SER A 127 -1.62 6.17 16.69
CA SER A 127 -2.93 6.80 16.94
C SER A 127 -4.04 5.78 17.23
N HIS A 128 -3.97 4.59 16.62
CA HIS A 128 -5.00 3.56 16.76
C HIS A 128 -4.60 2.38 17.64
N ASN A 129 -3.32 2.28 18.02
CA ASN A 129 -2.77 1.25 18.89
C ASN A 129 -3.23 -0.20 18.56
N PRO A 130 -3.19 -0.66 17.29
CA PRO A 130 -3.46 -2.05 16.96
C PRO A 130 -2.37 -2.94 17.57
N TYR A 131 -2.73 -4.16 17.98
CA TYR A 131 -1.78 -5.11 18.54
C TYR A 131 -1.06 -5.89 17.42
N PRO A 132 0.25 -6.19 17.59
CA PRO A 132 0.97 -7.08 16.69
C PRO A 132 0.40 -8.50 16.78
N ILE A 133 0.24 -9.18 15.64
CA ILE A 133 -0.37 -10.53 15.60
C ILE A 133 0.63 -11.65 15.91
N ASP A 134 1.92 -11.34 15.92
CA ASP A 134 2.99 -12.28 16.24
C ASP A 134 4.20 -11.57 16.89
N LYS A 135 5.18 -12.37 17.35
CA LYS A 135 6.39 -11.86 18.01
C LYS A 135 7.27 -11.02 17.09
N ASN A 136 7.34 -11.34 15.80
CA ASN A 136 8.17 -10.60 14.86
C ASN A 136 7.57 -9.22 14.58
N ALA A 137 6.24 -9.13 14.47
CA ALA A 137 5.52 -7.87 14.38
C ALA A 137 5.72 -7.01 15.64
N ASP A 138 5.73 -7.60 16.82
CA ASP A 138 5.99 -6.87 18.08
C ASP A 138 7.43 -6.33 18.14
N ILE A 139 8.41 -7.14 17.75
CA ILE A 139 9.82 -6.71 17.66
C ILE A 139 9.95 -5.58 16.64
N ALA A 140 9.42 -5.75 15.42
CA ALA A 140 9.49 -4.76 14.36
C ALA A 140 8.79 -3.44 14.74
N LEU A 141 7.71 -3.51 15.52
CA LEU A 141 7.04 -2.32 16.03
C LEU A 141 7.91 -1.52 17.01
N LYS A 142 8.75 -2.20 17.81
CA LYS A 142 9.61 -1.57 18.82
C LYS A 142 11.00 -1.22 18.28
N ASP A 143 11.39 -1.77 17.14
CA ASP A 143 12.70 -1.57 16.53
C ASP A 143 12.79 -0.21 15.82
N GLU A 144 13.62 0.66 16.38
CA GLU A 144 13.86 2.01 15.89
C GLU A 144 14.71 2.04 14.61
N GLU A 145 15.63 1.10 14.43
CA GLU A 145 16.46 1.00 13.23
C GLU A 145 15.65 0.45 12.06
N TYR A 146 14.77 -0.54 12.32
CA TYR A 146 13.79 -0.99 11.34
C TYR A 146 12.88 0.17 10.87
N ARG A 147 12.44 1.01 11.82
CA ARG A 147 11.62 2.19 11.52
C ARG A 147 12.34 3.18 10.62
N LYS A 148 13.56 3.59 10.98
CA LYS A 148 14.38 4.50 10.17
C LYS A 148 14.67 3.91 8.79
N GLY A 149 15.01 2.63 8.73
CA GLY A 149 15.31 1.92 7.48
C GLY A 149 14.13 1.91 6.49
N LEU A 150 12.90 1.67 6.96
CA LEU A 150 11.72 1.72 6.10
C LEU A 150 11.35 3.13 5.63
N ILE A 151 11.57 4.14 6.47
CA ILE A 151 11.37 5.54 6.06
C ILE A 151 12.37 5.91 4.97
N ALA A 152 13.66 5.67 5.20
CA ALA A 152 14.72 5.93 4.23
C ALA A 152 14.51 5.14 2.93
N TYR A 153 14.00 3.91 3.00
CA TYR A 153 13.61 3.13 1.83
C TYR A 153 12.52 3.84 1.01
N GLY A 154 11.47 4.33 1.66
CA GLY A 154 10.36 5.04 1.01
C GLY A 154 10.80 6.35 0.37
N GLU A 155 11.65 7.13 1.07
CA GLU A 155 12.25 8.37 0.58
C GLU A 155 13.15 8.12 -0.65
N LYS A 156 13.98 7.06 -0.61
CA LYS A 156 14.83 6.73 -1.76
C LYS A 156 14.01 6.28 -2.98
N ILE A 157 12.92 5.55 -2.75
CA ILE A 157 12.00 5.22 -3.84
C ILE A 157 11.37 6.50 -4.42
N GLU A 158 11.03 7.49 -3.60
CA GLU A 158 10.54 8.80 -4.07
C GLU A 158 11.51 9.45 -5.03
N GLU A 159 12.75 9.64 -4.59
CA GLU A 159 13.82 10.20 -5.41
C GLU A 159 13.95 9.47 -6.76
N LEU A 160 13.90 8.14 -6.76
CA LEU A 160 14.09 7.34 -7.97
C LEU A 160 12.87 7.29 -8.90
N THR A 161 11.68 7.66 -8.43
CA THR A 161 10.43 7.44 -9.17
C THR A 161 9.63 8.71 -9.47
N THR A 162 9.92 9.84 -8.83
CA THR A 162 9.25 11.12 -9.10
C THR A 162 9.37 11.52 -10.56
N ASP A 163 10.58 11.54 -11.11
CA ASP A 163 10.82 11.84 -12.52
C ASP A 163 10.07 10.91 -13.49
N ILE A 164 9.99 9.63 -13.12
CA ILE A 164 9.28 8.61 -13.92
C ILE A 164 7.78 8.92 -13.90
N TRP A 165 7.23 9.17 -12.72
CA TRP A 165 5.82 9.48 -12.54
C TRP A 165 5.40 10.72 -13.31
N GLU A 166 6.15 11.82 -13.15
CA GLU A 166 5.83 13.09 -13.80
C GLU A 166 5.88 12.98 -15.33
N LYS A 167 6.93 12.37 -15.88
CA LYS A 167 7.15 12.30 -17.34
C LYS A 167 6.26 11.27 -18.03
N GLU A 168 6.01 10.12 -17.40
CA GLU A 168 5.31 9.01 -18.06
C GLU A 168 3.82 8.93 -17.72
N TYR A 169 3.37 9.50 -16.60
CA TYR A 169 1.98 9.40 -16.15
C TYR A 169 1.23 10.75 -16.10
N LEU A 170 1.91 11.85 -15.76
CA LEU A 170 1.24 13.16 -15.61
C LEU A 170 1.35 14.07 -16.84
N GLN A 171 2.43 13.97 -17.63
CA GLN A 171 2.57 14.76 -18.85
C GLN A 171 1.66 14.24 -19.96
N SER A 172 0.65 15.05 -20.30
CA SER A 172 -0.28 14.90 -21.42
C SER A 172 0.44 14.94 -22.78
N GLY A 173 1.11 13.85 -23.16
CA GLY A 173 1.82 13.78 -24.45
C GLY A 173 2.41 12.42 -24.84
N GLY A 174 2.59 11.50 -23.89
CA GLY A 174 3.25 10.21 -24.15
C GLY A 174 2.44 9.18 -24.97
N LEU A 175 1.13 9.38 -25.14
CA LEU A 175 0.26 8.46 -25.89
C LEU A 175 0.18 8.77 -27.40
N SER A 176 0.78 9.87 -27.87
CA SER A 176 0.69 10.29 -29.28
C SER A 176 1.80 9.75 -30.19
N THR A 177 2.92 9.26 -29.64
CA THR A 177 4.10 8.89 -30.46
C THR A 177 4.35 7.39 -30.62
N TYR A 178 3.54 6.52 -30.02
CA TYR A 178 3.82 5.07 -29.95
C TYR A 178 2.72 4.16 -30.51
N PHE A 179 1.70 4.73 -31.18
CA PHE A 179 0.71 4.00 -31.99
C PHE A 179 0.86 4.27 -33.49
N GLY A 180 2.08 4.59 -33.94
CA GLY A 180 2.46 4.61 -35.36
C GLY A 180 3.08 3.28 -35.79
#